data_AF-A0A3A4TTQ6-F1
#
_entry.id   AF-A0A3A4TTQ6-F1
#
_cell.length_a   1.000
_cell.length_b   1.000
_cell.length_c   1.000
_cell.angle_alpha   90.00
_cell.angle_beta   90.00
_cell.angle_gamma   90.00
#
_symmetry.space_group_name_H-M   'P 1'
#
loop_
_entity.id
_entity.type
_entity.pdbx_description
1 polymer ?
#
loop_
_entity_poly.entity_id
_entity_poly.type
_entity_poly.pdbx_seq_one_letter_code
_entity_poly.pdbx_strand_id
1 'polypeptide(L)'
;DERHVAPGERQAAPGARQALLELTQIGKECHDRCAIYKQVGDCVMPREGVFVRVLEGGPVAAGDTLEVLEGAFRVAVLTASDKGSRGEREDVSGSLIRDTVENELGWPVVDYTVVPDERGAIAERLKAWADEGRADLVLTTGGTGFGPRDVTPEATQDIADRLAPGLAEAMRAAGLEKTPRAMLSRGIAAIRGRTLIINLPGSPKGVRENLAAVKPALGHGLEILTGRGGECGTAGS
;
A
#
# COMPACT_ATOMS: atom_id res chain seq x y z
N ASP A 1 41.94 -11.24 -4.60
CA ASP A 1 41.23 -9.97 -4.42
C ASP A 1 40.29 -10.01 -3.23
N GLU A 2 40.90 -10.01 -2.05
CA GLU A 2 40.22 -9.87 -0.76
C GLU A 2 40.12 -8.37 -0.46
N ARG A 3 38.90 -7.83 -0.40
CA ARG A 3 38.68 -6.44 0.05
C ARG A 3 38.47 -6.43 1.55
N HIS A 4 39.32 -5.64 2.22
CA HIS A 4 39.27 -5.31 3.63
C HIS A 4 37.91 -4.70 4.02
N VAL A 5 37.31 -5.21 5.09
CA VAL A 5 36.17 -4.60 5.80
C VAL A 5 36.74 -3.87 7.03
N ALA A 6 36.37 -2.60 7.21
CA ALA A 6 36.86 -1.79 8.35
C ALA A 6 35.98 -2.01 9.60
N PRO A 7 36.50 -1.81 10.83
CA PRO A 7 35.72 -1.98 12.05
C PRO A 7 34.67 -0.88 12.19
N GLY A 8 33.39 -1.22 12.05
CA GLY A 8 32.25 -0.30 12.23
C GLY A 8 31.14 -0.40 11.18
N GLU A 9 31.35 -1.13 10.07
CA GLU A 9 30.31 -1.33 9.06
C GLU A 9 29.25 -2.33 9.55
N ARG A 10 28.05 -1.82 9.84
CA ARG A 10 26.86 -2.67 9.96
C ARG A 10 26.34 -2.91 8.54
N GLN A 11 26.61 -4.09 7.99
CA GLN A 11 25.81 -4.57 6.87
C GLN A 11 24.40 -4.88 7.40
N ALA A 12 23.40 -4.16 6.90
CA ALA A 12 22.02 -4.59 7.04
C ALA A 12 21.90 -5.97 6.37
N ALA A 13 21.53 -6.98 7.13
CA ALA A 13 21.25 -8.30 6.59
C ALA A 13 20.17 -8.18 5.51
N PRO A 14 20.28 -8.90 4.37
CA PRO A 14 19.20 -8.93 3.39
C PRO A 14 17.96 -9.50 4.07
N GLY A 15 16.95 -8.67 4.29
CA GLY A 15 15.71 -9.04 5.00
C GLY A 15 15.49 -8.36 6.36
N ALA A 16 16.33 -7.44 6.80
CA ALA A 16 16.00 -6.59 7.94
C ALA A 16 14.87 -5.61 7.56
N ARG A 17 13.71 -5.75 8.20
CA ARG A 17 12.52 -4.88 8.04
C ARG A 17 12.93 -3.43 8.30
N GLN A 18 12.97 -2.60 7.26
CA GLN A 18 13.38 -1.19 7.37
C GLN A 18 12.24 -0.36 7.98
N ALA A 19 12.56 0.74 8.68
CA ALA A 19 11.54 1.63 9.20
C ALA A 19 10.90 2.44 8.06
N LEU A 20 9.57 2.52 8.03
CA LEU A 20 8.85 3.38 7.09
C LEU A 20 8.37 4.64 7.80
N LEU A 21 8.74 5.78 7.24
CA LEU A 21 8.64 7.08 7.88
C LEU A 21 7.89 8.05 6.96
N GLU A 22 6.86 8.73 7.47
CA GLU A 22 6.24 9.86 6.79
C GLU A 22 7.01 11.13 7.16
N LEU A 23 7.55 11.82 6.17
CA LEU A 23 8.32 13.04 6.36
C LEU A 23 7.37 14.20 6.67
N THR A 24 7.26 14.56 7.95
CA THR A 24 6.34 15.60 8.42
C THR A 24 6.92 17.00 8.28
N GLN A 25 8.24 17.14 8.44
CA GLN A 25 8.91 18.44 8.43
C GLN A 25 10.43 18.30 8.20
N ILE A 26 11.04 19.30 7.58
CA ILE A 26 12.50 19.47 7.49
C ILE A 26 12.88 20.73 8.28
N GLY A 27 13.72 20.58 9.31
CA GLY A 27 14.06 21.64 10.26
C GLY A 27 12.86 22.06 11.12
N LYS A 28 13.09 22.83 12.20
CA LYS A 28 11.97 23.46 12.94
C LYS A 28 11.80 24.92 12.56
N GLU A 29 10.61 25.29 12.07
CA GLU A 29 10.27 26.70 11.86
C GLU A 29 10.05 27.42 13.18
N CYS A 30 10.62 28.62 13.31
CA CYS A 30 10.48 29.45 14.49
C CYS A 30 9.25 30.35 14.30
N HIS A 31 8.11 29.93 14.83
CA HIS A 31 6.86 30.67 14.65
C HIS A 31 6.82 32.00 15.42
N ASP A 32 7.45 32.04 16.60
CA ASP A 32 7.58 33.25 17.42
C ASP A 32 9.01 33.40 17.93
N ARG A 33 9.54 34.64 17.90
CA ARG A 33 10.84 34.96 18.50
C ARG A 33 10.77 34.78 20.02
N CYS A 34 11.13 33.58 20.47
CA CYS A 34 11.09 33.17 21.87
C CYS A 34 12.12 33.94 22.73
N ALA A 35 12.06 33.76 24.05
CA ALA A 35 12.97 34.42 24.99
C ALA A 35 14.45 34.14 24.68
N ILE A 36 14.77 32.95 24.17
CA ILE A 36 16.13 32.56 23.76
C ILE A 36 16.60 33.44 22.61
N TYR A 37 15.82 33.55 21.52
CA TYR A 37 16.16 34.40 20.37
C TYR A 37 16.41 35.86 20.80
N LYS A 38 15.60 36.39 21.73
CA LYS A 38 15.78 37.76 22.24
C LYS A 38 17.05 37.96 23.07
N GLN A 39 17.55 36.90 23.72
CA GLN A 39 18.76 36.95 24.54
C GLN A 39 20.04 36.73 23.74
N VAL A 40 20.05 35.74 22.83
CA VAL A 40 21.27 35.36 22.09
C VAL A 40 21.30 35.87 20.65
N GLY A 41 20.22 36.50 20.17
CA GLY A 41 20.14 37.04 18.81
C GLY A 41 19.92 36.00 17.72
N ASP A 42 19.89 34.71 18.07
CA ASP A 42 19.66 33.61 17.14
C ASP A 42 18.79 32.49 17.76
N CYS A 43 18.12 31.71 16.91
CA CYS A 43 17.30 30.58 17.30
C CYS A 43 18.19 29.35 17.53
N VAL A 44 18.03 28.71 18.70
CA VAL A 44 18.74 27.47 19.05
C VAL A 44 18.05 26.23 18.46
N MET A 45 16.84 26.36 17.90
CA MET A 45 16.18 25.20 17.28
C MET A 45 16.98 24.71 16.06
N PRO A 46 17.14 23.38 15.90
CA PRO A 46 17.88 22.82 14.79
C PRO A 46 17.20 23.21 13.47
N ARG A 47 17.94 23.97 12.66
CA ARG A 47 17.56 24.37 11.30
C ARG A 47 17.70 23.22 10.30
N GLU A 48 18.46 22.20 10.69
CA GLU A 48 18.72 20.98 9.93
C GLU A 48 18.19 19.78 10.72
N GLY A 49 17.60 18.81 10.01
CA GLY A 49 17.03 17.60 10.62
C GLY A 49 15.69 17.23 9.99
N VAL A 50 15.40 15.93 9.92
CA VAL A 50 14.15 15.42 9.37
C VAL A 50 13.24 14.99 10.52
N PHE A 51 12.02 15.53 10.56
CA PHE A 51 10.99 15.13 11.50
C PHE A 51 10.01 14.21 10.78
N VAL A 52 9.77 13.06 11.39
CA VAL A 52 8.98 12.00 10.77
C VAL A 52 7.90 11.51 11.71
N ARG A 53 6.78 11.04 11.14
CA ARG A 53 5.85 10.15 11.81
C ARG A 53 6.22 8.72 11.44
N VAL A 54 6.35 7.85 12.44
CA VAL A 54 6.63 6.43 12.20
C VAL A 54 5.36 5.75 11.69
N LEU A 55 5.40 5.24 10.47
CA LEU A 55 4.32 4.44 9.88
C LEU A 55 4.51 2.95 10.21
N GLU A 56 5.74 2.45 10.05
CA GLU A 56 6.14 1.10 10.45
C GLU A 56 7.47 1.17 11.22
N GLY A 57 7.52 0.51 12.38
CA GLY A 57 8.71 0.48 13.23
C GLY A 57 9.79 -0.43 12.67
N GLY A 58 11.05 0.00 12.79
CA GLY A 58 12.22 -0.76 12.39
C GLY A 58 13.49 -0.17 13.02
N PRO A 59 14.63 -0.89 12.95
CA PRO A 59 15.90 -0.33 13.40
C PRO A 59 16.27 0.89 12.56
N VAL A 60 16.69 1.95 13.22
CA VAL A 60 17.25 3.18 12.61
C VAL A 60 18.48 3.57 13.40
N ALA A 61 19.57 3.91 12.72
CA ALA A 61 20.83 4.35 13.28
C ALA A 61 21.31 5.66 12.65
N ALA A 62 22.12 6.41 13.41
CA ALA A 62 22.79 7.59 12.86
C ALA A 62 23.73 7.17 11.73
N GLY A 63 23.57 7.80 10.56
CA GLY A 63 24.31 7.46 9.34
C GLY A 63 23.52 6.63 8.33
N ASP A 64 22.29 6.19 8.67
CA ASP A 64 21.42 5.54 7.70
C ASP A 64 20.99 6.52 6.60
N THR A 65 20.95 6.04 5.36
CA THR A 65 20.46 6.81 4.22
C THR A 65 18.93 6.80 4.21
N LEU A 66 18.32 7.98 4.06
CA LEU A 66 16.89 8.11 3.81
C LEU A 66 16.64 8.14 2.30
N GLU A 67 15.81 7.23 1.81
CA GLU A 67 15.29 7.28 0.45
C GLU A 67 13.91 7.95 0.48
N VAL A 68 13.78 9.09 -0.20
CA VAL A 68 12.50 9.79 -0.28
C VAL A 68 11.67 9.16 -1.40
N LEU A 69 10.57 8.51 -1.01
CA LEU A 69 9.63 7.91 -1.95
C LEU A 69 8.64 8.97 -2.47
N GLU A 70 9.11 9.89 -3.31
CA GLU A 70 8.23 10.88 -3.95
C GLU A 70 7.18 10.19 -4.83
N GLY A 71 5.90 10.55 -4.67
CA GLY A 71 4.80 9.98 -5.45
C GLY A 71 4.40 8.54 -5.06
N ALA A 72 4.96 7.97 -3.99
CA ALA A 72 4.59 6.61 -3.56
C ALA A 72 3.27 6.56 -2.78
N PHE A 73 2.49 5.50 -3.03
CA PHE A 73 1.22 5.24 -2.34
C PHE A 73 1.38 4.12 -1.32
N ARG A 74 0.75 4.25 -0.15
CA ARG A 74 0.80 3.22 0.89
C ARG A 74 -0.15 2.09 0.52
N VAL A 75 0.36 0.87 0.44
CA VAL A 75 -0.41 -0.30 0.02
C VAL A 75 -0.62 -1.25 1.20
N ALA A 76 -1.85 -1.73 1.40
CA ALA A 76 -2.11 -2.85 2.30
C ALA A 76 -2.58 -4.09 1.51
N VAL A 77 -2.18 -5.27 1.97
CA VAL A 77 -2.49 -6.54 1.28
C VAL A 77 -3.28 -7.47 2.21
N LEU A 78 -4.45 -7.92 1.76
CA LEU A 78 -5.27 -8.88 2.50
C LEU A 78 -5.45 -10.18 1.72
N THR A 79 -5.14 -11.28 2.37
CA THR A 79 -5.45 -12.61 1.84
C THR A 79 -6.66 -13.18 2.57
N ALA A 80 -7.74 -13.44 1.84
CA ALA A 80 -8.90 -14.17 2.33
C ALA A 80 -8.68 -15.67 2.06
N SER A 81 -8.43 -16.43 3.13
CA SER A 81 -8.29 -17.88 3.04
C SER A 81 -8.51 -18.56 4.39
N ASP A 82 -9.49 -19.46 4.46
CA ASP A 82 -9.70 -20.35 5.61
C ASP A 82 -8.43 -21.13 5.96
N LYS A 83 -7.76 -21.74 4.97
CA LYS A 83 -6.52 -22.51 5.19
C LYS A 83 -5.33 -21.62 5.54
N GLY A 84 -5.20 -20.47 4.87
CA GLY A 84 -4.13 -19.51 5.12
C GLY A 84 -4.20 -18.95 6.54
N SER A 85 -5.40 -18.59 7.01
CA SER A 85 -5.61 -18.03 8.35
C SER A 85 -5.26 -19.00 9.49
N ARG A 86 -5.32 -20.31 9.23
CA ARG A 86 -4.90 -21.36 10.17
C ARG A 86 -3.43 -21.77 10.03
N GLY A 87 -2.67 -21.15 9.13
CA GLY A 87 -1.27 -21.50 8.86
C GLY A 87 -1.09 -22.85 8.15
N GLU A 88 -2.16 -23.42 7.60
CA GLU A 88 -2.14 -24.73 6.92
C GLU A 88 -1.66 -24.63 5.47
N ARG A 89 -1.50 -23.41 4.95
CA ARG A 89 -1.09 -23.15 3.58
C ARG A 89 -0.25 -21.87 3.52
N GLU A 90 0.87 -21.95 2.81
CA GLU A 90 1.68 -20.79 2.47
C GLU A 90 0.93 -19.83 1.53
N ASP A 91 0.98 -18.53 1.85
CA ASP A 91 0.37 -17.49 1.04
C ASP A 91 1.30 -16.98 -0.06
N VAL A 92 1.37 -17.76 -1.13
CA VAL A 92 2.12 -17.43 -2.34
C VAL A 92 1.52 -16.22 -3.07
N SER A 93 0.18 -16.06 -3.04
CA SER A 93 -0.50 -14.99 -3.77
C SER A 93 -0.30 -13.64 -3.10
N GLY A 94 -0.44 -13.55 -1.78
CA GLY A 94 -0.13 -12.34 -1.03
C GLY A 94 1.33 -11.96 -1.13
N SER A 95 2.25 -12.93 -1.05
CA SER A 95 3.68 -12.68 -1.24
C SER A 95 3.98 -12.10 -2.62
N LEU A 96 3.38 -12.66 -3.68
CA LEU A 96 3.50 -12.13 -5.04
C LEU A 96 2.97 -10.70 -5.18
N ILE A 97 1.85 -10.37 -4.52
CA ILE A 97 1.31 -8.99 -4.54
C ILE A 97 2.32 -8.03 -3.94
N ARG A 98 2.90 -8.36 -2.79
CA ARG A 98 3.89 -7.50 -2.13
C ARG A 98 5.10 -7.29 -3.02
N ASP A 99 5.65 -8.37 -3.56
CA ASP A 99 6.82 -8.31 -4.45
C ASP A 99 6.53 -7.45 -5.69
N THR A 100 5.36 -7.59 -6.32
CA THR A 100 5.00 -6.78 -7.50
C THR A 100 4.80 -5.31 -7.12
N VAL A 101 4.20 -5.02 -5.97
CA VAL A 101 4.00 -3.65 -5.49
C VAL A 101 5.33 -2.97 -5.20
N GLU A 102 6.19 -3.61 -4.41
CA GLU A 102 7.47 -3.03 -3.99
C GLU A 102 8.42 -2.91 -5.18
N ASN A 103 8.60 -3.98 -5.96
CA ASN A 103 9.61 -4.01 -7.02
C ASN A 103 9.17 -3.34 -8.31
N GLU A 104 7.87 -3.32 -8.63
CA GLU A 104 7.41 -2.81 -9.91
C GLU A 104 6.56 -1.53 -9.85
N LEU A 105 6.01 -1.18 -8.68
CA LEU A 105 5.37 0.13 -8.46
C LEU A 105 6.26 1.07 -7.64
N GLY A 106 7.24 0.54 -6.90
CA GLY A 106 8.05 1.35 -5.98
C GLY A 106 7.24 1.86 -4.78
N TRP A 107 6.15 1.17 -4.43
CA TRP A 107 5.22 1.60 -3.38
C TRP A 107 5.41 0.75 -2.12
N PRO A 108 5.40 1.35 -0.92
CA PRO A 108 5.58 0.60 0.31
C PRO A 108 4.33 -0.23 0.67
N VAL A 109 4.54 -1.50 1.02
CA VAL A 109 3.50 -2.33 1.65
C VAL A 109 3.52 -2.09 3.15
N VAL A 110 2.55 -1.33 3.65
CA VAL A 110 2.51 -0.85 5.04
C VAL A 110 1.81 -1.82 6.00
N ASP A 111 1.04 -2.76 5.47
CA ASP A 111 0.39 -3.79 6.27
C ASP A 111 0.05 -5.00 5.38
N TYR A 112 0.11 -6.18 5.98
CA TYR A 112 -0.27 -7.44 5.35
C TYR A 112 -0.94 -8.34 6.39
N THR A 113 -2.08 -8.91 6.03
CA THR A 113 -2.75 -9.87 6.91
C THR A 113 -3.46 -10.98 6.13
N VAL A 114 -3.63 -12.12 6.80
CA VAL A 114 -4.43 -13.24 6.31
C VAL A 114 -5.63 -13.38 7.24
N VAL A 115 -6.83 -13.38 6.66
CA VAL A 115 -8.09 -13.53 7.39
C VAL A 115 -8.84 -14.77 6.87
N PRO A 116 -9.70 -15.40 7.69
CA PRO A 116 -10.58 -16.46 7.21
C PRO A 116 -11.58 -15.92 6.18
N ASP A 117 -12.22 -16.82 5.42
CA ASP A 117 -13.24 -16.49 4.42
C ASP A 117 -14.59 -16.11 5.09
N GLU A 118 -14.53 -15.13 5.98
CA GLU A 118 -15.63 -14.61 6.77
C GLU A 118 -15.90 -13.16 6.40
N ARG A 119 -17.13 -12.89 5.93
CA ARG A 119 -17.52 -11.58 5.40
C ARG A 119 -17.25 -10.43 6.40
N GLY A 120 -17.56 -10.65 7.68
CA GLY A 120 -17.32 -9.68 8.74
C GLY A 120 -15.83 -9.39 8.96
N ALA A 121 -14.99 -10.43 9.06
CA ALA A 121 -13.56 -10.28 9.29
C ALA A 121 -12.86 -9.53 8.14
N ILE A 122 -13.24 -9.84 6.90
CA ILE A 122 -12.74 -9.13 5.71
C ILE A 122 -13.18 -7.66 5.75
N ALA A 123 -14.48 -7.40 5.92
CA ALA A 123 -15.03 -6.04 5.91
C ALA A 123 -14.43 -5.16 7.02
N GLU A 124 -14.32 -5.68 8.25
CA GLU A 124 -13.73 -4.96 9.38
C GLU A 124 -12.28 -4.57 9.12
N ARG A 125 -11.47 -5.47 8.56
CA ARG A 125 -10.07 -5.18 8.28
C ARG A 125 -9.90 -4.16 7.15
N LEU A 126 -10.65 -4.30 6.07
CA LEU A 126 -10.66 -3.34 4.96
C LEU A 126 -11.09 -1.96 5.44
N LYS A 127 -12.15 -1.90 6.25
CA LYS A 127 -12.67 -0.67 6.84
C LYS A 127 -11.63 -0.01 7.75
N ALA A 128 -10.98 -0.76 8.64
CA ALA A 128 -9.97 -0.22 9.55
C ALA A 128 -8.82 0.45 8.78
N TRP A 129 -8.27 -0.22 7.76
CA TRP A 129 -7.20 0.37 6.96
C TRP A 129 -7.59 1.64 6.23
N ALA A 130 -8.82 1.72 5.72
CA ALA A 130 -9.32 2.90 5.02
C ALA A 130 -9.65 4.05 5.99
N ASP A 131 -10.41 3.78 7.05
CA ASP A 131 -10.92 4.80 7.98
C ASP A 131 -9.82 5.41 8.85
N GLU A 132 -8.83 4.60 9.22
CA GLU A 132 -7.64 5.07 9.96
C GLU A 132 -6.61 5.73 9.02
N GLY A 133 -6.90 5.78 7.71
CA GLY A 133 -6.02 6.34 6.70
C GLY A 133 -4.67 5.64 6.64
N ARG A 134 -4.62 4.32 6.88
CA ARG A 134 -3.38 3.54 6.87
C ARG A 134 -2.91 3.23 5.45
N ALA A 135 -3.82 3.02 4.51
CA ALA A 135 -3.51 2.68 3.13
C ALA A 135 -4.22 3.60 2.13
N ASP A 136 -3.52 3.95 1.05
CA ASP A 136 -4.07 4.65 -0.11
C ASP A 136 -4.65 3.62 -1.12
N LEU A 137 -4.05 2.43 -1.18
CA LEU A 137 -4.49 1.28 -1.97
C LEU A 137 -4.57 0.03 -1.10
N VAL A 138 -5.65 -0.74 -1.23
CA VAL A 138 -5.79 -2.07 -0.64
C VAL A 138 -5.98 -3.10 -1.76
N LEU A 139 -5.12 -4.12 -1.77
CA LEU A 139 -5.20 -5.24 -2.70
C LEU A 139 -5.61 -6.49 -1.91
N THR A 140 -6.74 -7.09 -2.27
CA THR A 140 -7.16 -8.36 -1.68
C THR A 140 -6.86 -9.52 -2.62
N THR A 141 -6.67 -10.72 -2.11
CA THR A 141 -6.60 -11.95 -2.91
C THR A 141 -7.39 -13.08 -2.27
N GLY A 142 -8.11 -13.84 -3.10
CA GLY A 142 -8.97 -14.94 -2.65
C GLY A 142 -10.43 -14.53 -2.45
N GLY A 143 -11.30 -15.53 -2.36
CA GLY A 143 -12.72 -15.34 -2.04
C GLY A 143 -13.57 -14.67 -3.13
N THR A 144 -13.16 -14.66 -4.40
CA THR A 144 -13.85 -13.96 -5.52
C THR A 144 -14.57 -14.87 -6.50
N GLY A 145 -14.55 -16.19 -6.29
CA GLY A 145 -15.21 -17.18 -7.15
C GLY A 145 -16.70 -17.38 -6.84
N PHE A 146 -17.24 -18.52 -7.29
CA PHE A 146 -18.64 -18.92 -7.04
C PHE A 146 -18.80 -19.90 -5.87
N GLY A 147 -17.73 -20.20 -5.14
CA GLY A 147 -17.80 -21.04 -3.96
C GLY A 147 -18.67 -20.40 -2.87
N PRO A 148 -19.32 -21.18 -2.01
CA PRO A 148 -20.18 -20.65 -0.94
C PRO A 148 -19.40 -19.86 0.12
N ARG A 149 -18.07 -20.02 0.16
CA ARG A 149 -17.15 -19.28 1.03
C ARG A 149 -16.53 -18.07 0.31
N ASP A 150 -16.71 -17.93 -1.00
CA ASP A 150 -16.19 -16.78 -1.73
C ASP A 150 -17.07 -15.55 -1.38
N VAL A 151 -16.65 -14.75 -0.41
CA VAL A 151 -17.43 -13.61 0.11
C VAL A 151 -16.67 -12.28 0.06
N THR A 152 -15.48 -12.25 -0.53
CA THR A 152 -14.63 -11.05 -0.60
C THR A 152 -15.29 -9.89 -1.35
N PRO A 153 -15.97 -10.09 -2.51
CA PRO A 153 -16.68 -9.02 -3.19
C PRO A 153 -17.79 -8.41 -2.32
N GLU A 154 -18.58 -9.26 -1.65
CA GLU A 154 -19.66 -8.84 -0.76
C GLU A 154 -19.15 -8.07 0.46
N ALA A 155 -18.04 -8.50 1.06
CA ALA A 155 -17.39 -7.81 2.17
C ALA A 155 -16.83 -6.45 1.75
N THR A 156 -16.28 -6.38 0.53
CA THR A 156 -15.77 -5.12 -0.04
C THR A 156 -16.92 -4.16 -0.33
N GLN A 157 -18.05 -4.67 -0.83
CA GLN A 157 -19.23 -3.88 -1.16
C GLN A 157 -19.90 -3.29 0.09
N ASP A 158 -19.93 -4.02 1.21
CA ASP A 158 -20.55 -3.54 2.46
C ASP A 158 -19.94 -2.25 3.00
N ILE A 159 -18.66 -2.01 2.70
CA ILE A 159 -17.90 -0.88 3.23
C ILE A 159 -17.62 0.19 2.17
N ALA A 160 -18.06 -0.03 0.92
CA ALA A 160 -17.80 0.87 -0.19
C ALA A 160 -18.66 2.14 -0.09
N ASP A 161 -18.03 3.31 -0.24
CA ASP A 161 -18.78 4.57 -0.46
C ASP A 161 -19.27 4.63 -1.91
N ARG A 162 -18.45 4.18 -2.85
CA ARG A 162 -18.79 4.03 -4.27
C ARG A 162 -17.94 2.97 -4.94
N LEU A 163 -18.43 2.44 -6.07
CA LEU A 163 -17.71 1.44 -6.87
C LEU A 163 -16.81 2.10 -7.93
N ALA A 164 -15.76 1.38 -8.31
CA ALA A 164 -14.87 1.70 -9.44
C ALA A 164 -14.95 0.58 -10.50
N PRO A 165 -16.12 0.39 -11.16
CA PRO A 165 -16.41 -0.80 -11.95
C PRO A 165 -15.44 -1.02 -13.13
N GLY A 166 -14.94 0.07 -13.74
CA GLY A 166 -14.01 0.00 -14.87
C GLY A 166 -12.72 -0.78 -14.57
N LEU A 167 -12.23 -0.78 -13.32
CA LEU A 167 -11.08 -1.59 -12.93
C LEU A 167 -11.40 -3.09 -12.95
N ALA A 168 -12.57 -3.47 -12.41
CA ALA A 168 -13.02 -4.86 -12.40
C ALA A 168 -13.32 -5.37 -13.82
N GLU A 169 -13.84 -4.51 -14.69
CA GLU A 169 -14.07 -4.78 -16.10
C GLU A 169 -12.75 -4.99 -16.86
N ALA A 170 -11.79 -4.07 -16.69
CA ALA A 170 -10.47 -4.18 -17.33
C ALA A 170 -9.74 -5.46 -16.93
N MET A 171 -9.79 -5.82 -15.64
CA MET A 171 -9.25 -7.07 -15.10
C MET A 171 -9.86 -8.31 -15.79
N ARG A 172 -11.20 -8.36 -15.90
CA ARG A 172 -11.89 -9.47 -16.58
C ARG A 172 -11.59 -9.49 -18.08
N ALA A 173 -11.58 -8.34 -18.74
CA ALA A 173 -11.30 -8.22 -20.17
C ALA A 173 -9.89 -8.75 -20.51
N ALA A 174 -8.86 -8.31 -19.79
CA ALA A 174 -7.49 -8.79 -19.96
C ALA A 174 -7.35 -10.28 -19.62
N GLY A 175 -8.11 -10.77 -18.63
CA GLY A 175 -8.15 -12.19 -18.31
C GLY A 175 -8.82 -13.04 -19.40
N LEU A 176 -9.86 -12.50 -20.06
CA LEU A 176 -10.62 -13.19 -21.12
C LEU A 176 -9.78 -13.49 -22.36
N GLU A 177 -8.80 -12.64 -22.67
CA GLU A 177 -7.81 -12.90 -23.74
C GLU A 177 -7.00 -14.17 -23.49
N LYS A 178 -6.90 -14.62 -22.23
CA LYS A 178 -6.06 -15.76 -21.82
C LYS A 178 -6.89 -16.98 -21.45
N THR A 179 -8.05 -16.79 -20.86
CA THR A 179 -8.94 -17.88 -20.49
C THR A 179 -10.40 -17.43 -20.37
N PRO A 180 -11.36 -18.20 -20.89
CA PRO A 180 -12.78 -17.90 -20.69
C PRO A 180 -13.17 -17.89 -19.21
N ARG A 181 -12.43 -18.60 -18.34
CA ARG A 181 -12.73 -18.66 -16.89
C ARG A 181 -12.61 -17.29 -16.19
N ALA A 182 -11.92 -16.32 -16.79
CA ALA A 182 -11.78 -14.99 -16.22
C ALA A 182 -13.12 -14.28 -16.00
N MET A 183 -14.14 -14.57 -16.81
CA MET A 183 -15.49 -14.01 -16.63
C MET A 183 -16.16 -14.42 -15.31
N LEU A 184 -15.70 -15.51 -14.68
CA LEU A 184 -16.31 -16.05 -13.47
C LEU A 184 -15.85 -15.32 -12.20
N SER A 185 -14.85 -14.43 -12.30
CA SER A 185 -14.44 -13.60 -11.16
C SER A 185 -15.52 -12.58 -10.83
N ARG A 186 -16.02 -12.64 -9.59
CA ARG A 186 -16.93 -11.65 -9.02
C ARG A 186 -16.20 -10.50 -8.32
N GLY A 187 -14.86 -10.49 -8.37
CA GLY A 187 -14.05 -9.42 -7.79
C GLY A 187 -14.50 -8.04 -8.24
N ILE A 188 -14.58 -7.11 -7.30
CA ILE A 188 -14.94 -5.71 -7.54
C ILE A 188 -13.75 -4.79 -7.23
N ALA A 189 -13.90 -3.53 -7.62
CA ALA A 189 -13.08 -2.45 -7.10
C ALA A 189 -14.01 -1.39 -6.51
N ALA A 190 -13.61 -0.83 -5.38
CA ALA A 190 -14.41 0.09 -4.60
C ALA A 190 -13.55 1.20 -3.99
N ILE A 191 -14.19 2.32 -3.67
CA ILE A 191 -13.57 3.44 -2.98
C ILE A 191 -14.24 3.57 -1.62
N ARG A 192 -13.41 3.76 -0.59
CA ARG A 192 -13.82 4.13 0.76
C ARG A 192 -12.94 5.29 1.23
N GLY A 193 -13.53 6.45 1.50
CA GLY A 193 -12.81 7.68 1.80
C GLY A 193 -11.80 8.03 0.71
N ARG A 194 -10.51 7.96 1.05
CA ARG A 194 -9.37 8.20 0.14
C ARG A 194 -8.62 6.92 -0.24
N THR A 195 -9.22 5.76 0.01
CA THR A 195 -8.61 4.46 -0.22
C THR A 195 -9.30 3.74 -1.37
N LEU A 196 -8.51 3.30 -2.34
CA LEU A 196 -8.96 2.40 -3.41
C LEU A 196 -8.79 0.94 -2.95
N ILE A 197 -9.81 0.11 -3.15
CA ILE A 197 -9.80 -1.31 -2.78
C ILE A 197 -10.04 -2.12 -4.05
N ILE A 198 -9.19 -3.11 -4.34
CA ILE A 198 -9.30 -3.96 -5.53
C ILE A 198 -9.23 -5.43 -5.12
N ASN A 199 -10.23 -6.22 -5.54
CA ASN A 199 -10.21 -7.66 -5.32
C ASN A 199 -9.52 -8.39 -6.47
N LEU A 200 -8.41 -9.04 -6.18
CA LEU A 200 -7.67 -9.89 -7.11
C LEU A 200 -8.08 -11.37 -6.94
N PRO A 201 -7.91 -12.21 -7.98
CA PRO A 201 -8.13 -13.65 -7.87
C PRO A 201 -7.20 -14.31 -6.83
N GLY A 202 -7.59 -15.49 -6.33
CA GLY A 202 -6.80 -16.23 -5.33
C GLY A 202 -5.58 -17.00 -5.86
N SER A 203 -5.39 -17.07 -7.18
CA SER A 203 -4.25 -17.80 -7.78
C SER A 203 -3.10 -16.85 -8.12
N PRO A 204 -1.83 -17.23 -7.95
CA PRO A 204 -0.69 -16.37 -8.27
C PRO A 204 -0.69 -15.90 -9.74
N LYS A 205 -1.08 -16.79 -10.66
CA LYS A 205 -1.26 -16.43 -12.07
C LYS A 205 -2.34 -15.36 -12.23
N GLY A 206 -3.52 -15.56 -11.64
CA GLY A 206 -4.62 -14.60 -11.71
C GLY A 206 -4.24 -13.24 -11.13
N VAL A 207 -3.56 -13.20 -9.98
CA VAL A 207 -3.00 -11.98 -9.38
C VAL A 207 -2.13 -11.24 -10.39
N ARG A 208 -1.11 -11.91 -10.94
CA ARG A 208 -0.16 -11.28 -11.87
C ARG A 208 -0.87 -10.67 -13.07
N GLU A 209 -1.79 -11.41 -13.67
CA GLU A 209 -2.51 -10.99 -14.87
C GLU A 209 -3.46 -9.82 -14.61
N ASN A 210 -4.16 -9.85 -13.47
CA ASN A 210 -5.15 -8.82 -13.13
C ASN A 210 -4.46 -7.54 -12.66
N LEU A 211 -3.40 -7.64 -11.86
CA LEU A 211 -2.64 -6.48 -11.41
C LEU A 211 -1.92 -5.80 -12.59
N ALA A 212 -1.36 -6.57 -13.53
CA ALA A 212 -0.78 -6.02 -14.76
C ALA A 212 -1.80 -5.25 -15.61
N ALA A 213 -3.07 -5.66 -15.61
CA ALA A 213 -4.12 -4.99 -16.38
C ALA A 213 -4.50 -3.61 -15.82
N VAL A 214 -4.43 -3.42 -14.50
CA VAL A 214 -4.86 -2.16 -13.85
C VAL A 214 -3.70 -1.24 -13.47
N LYS A 215 -2.51 -1.80 -13.25
CA LYS A 215 -1.28 -1.10 -12.85
C LYS A 215 -1.04 0.23 -13.58
N PRO A 216 -1.17 0.33 -14.92
CA PRO A 216 -0.91 1.58 -15.64
C PRO A 216 -1.79 2.77 -15.22
N ALA A 217 -2.99 2.51 -14.70
CA ALA A 217 -3.94 3.54 -14.30
C ALA A 217 -3.90 3.88 -12.80
N LEU A 218 -3.27 3.04 -11.97
CA LEU A 218 -3.35 3.16 -10.51
C LEU A 218 -2.75 4.47 -9.99
N GLY A 219 -1.57 4.87 -10.50
CA GLY A 219 -0.88 6.08 -10.02
C GLY A 219 -1.76 7.32 -10.16
N HIS A 220 -2.23 7.59 -11.38
CA HIS A 220 -3.10 8.73 -11.66
C HIS A 220 -4.42 8.68 -10.88
N GLY A 221 -5.06 7.51 -10.79
CA GLY A 221 -6.29 7.34 -10.02
C GLY A 221 -6.11 7.66 -8.53
N LEU A 222 -4.99 7.23 -7.94
CA LEU A 222 -4.66 7.48 -6.55
C LEU A 222 -4.24 8.94 -6.30
N GLU A 223 -3.55 9.60 -7.23
CA GLU A 223 -3.24 11.04 -7.13
C GLU A 223 -4.52 11.87 -6.97
N ILE A 224 -5.53 11.61 -7.81
CA ILE A 224 -6.84 12.27 -7.73
C ILE A 224 -7.53 11.92 -6.42
N LEU A 225 -7.59 10.63 -6.07
CA LEU A 225 -8.32 10.16 -4.89
C LEU A 225 -7.74 10.69 -3.58
N THR A 226 -6.42 10.80 -3.49
CA THR A 226 -5.71 11.28 -2.31
C THR A 226 -5.57 12.81 -2.26
N GLY A 227 -5.92 13.51 -3.36
CA GLY A 227 -5.77 14.96 -3.49
C GLY A 227 -4.32 15.41 -3.66
N ARG A 228 -3.43 14.50 -4.10
CA ARG A 228 -2.02 14.81 -4.45
C ARG A 228 -1.89 15.32 -5.89
N GLY A 229 -2.85 14.98 -6.76
CA GLY A 229 -2.94 15.54 -8.10
C GLY A 229 -3.45 16.97 -8.07
N GLY A 230 -2.79 17.87 -8.80
CA GLY A 230 -3.35 19.20 -9.10
C GLY A 230 -4.65 19.08 -9.89
N GLU A 231 -5.48 20.12 -9.88
CA GLU A 231 -6.75 20.16 -10.60
C GLU A 231 -6.55 19.74 -12.07
N CYS A 232 -7.10 18.58 -12.45
CA CYS A 232 -7.21 18.20 -13.86
C CYS A 232 -8.23 19.13 -14.53
N GLY A 233 -7.77 20.29 -15.01
CA GLY A 233 -8.59 21.28 -15.67
C GLY A 233 -7.86 22.32 -16.54
N THR A 234 -6.52 22.42 -16.48
CA THR A 234 -5.79 23.43 -17.28
C THR A 234 -4.58 22.84 -18.00
N ALA A 235 -4.82 21.97 -18.99
CA ALA A 235 -3.88 21.72 -20.08
C ALA A 235 -4.62 21.03 -21.24
N GLY A 236 -5.28 21.83 -22.08
CA GLY A 236 -6.01 21.30 -23.22
C GLY A 236 -6.89 22.32 -23.93
N SER A 237 -6.30 23.42 -24.41
CA SER A 237 -6.79 24.18 -25.57
C SER A 237 -5.60 24.62 -26.41
#